data_AF-A0A3M1DY79-F1
#
_entry.id   AF-A0A3M1DY79-F1
#
_cell.length_a   1.000
_cell.length_b   1.000
_cell.length_c   1.000
_cell.angle_alpha   90.00
_cell.angle_beta   90.00
_cell.angle_gamma   90.00
#
_symmetry.space_group_name_H-M   'P 1'
#
loop_
_entity.id
_entity.type
_entity.pdbx_description
1 polymer ?
#
loop_
_entity_poly.entity_id
_entity_poly.type
_entity_poly.pdbx_seq_one_letter_code
_entity_poly.pdbx_strand_id
1 'polypeptide(L)'
;MMMRIAQAGSTHVVGAEGLDPVRRDLQRLRKASAAAVGSVFFGTLLRTMRNSRLKGTFGHGGRGEDVFAAQLDQLLAERIGRATNTGLQEVLFDRLKRQQEVISRARAAREQGEKP
;
A
#
# COMPACT_ATOMS: atom_id res chain seq x y z
N MET A 1 61.45 10.29 13.98
CA MET A 1 60.48 9.24 14.37
C MET A 1 59.30 9.92 15.04
N MET A 2 58.23 10.19 14.30
CA MET A 2 56.92 10.54 14.87
C MET A 2 55.83 9.87 14.04
N MET A 3 54.94 9.22 14.77
CA MET A 3 54.04 8.16 14.35
C MET A 3 52.72 8.76 13.87
N ARG A 4 52.22 8.29 12.72
CA ARG A 4 50.85 8.53 12.26
C ARG A 4 49.88 7.92 13.27
N ILE A 5 48.90 8.71 13.73
CA ILE A 5 47.75 8.20 14.48
C ILE A 5 46.55 8.22 13.52
N ALA A 6 45.88 7.07 13.48
CA ALA A 6 44.81 6.71 12.57
C ALA A 6 43.45 7.33 12.95
N GLN A 7 42.53 7.27 11.98
CA GLN A 7 41.11 7.62 12.05
C GLN A 7 40.37 7.12 13.31
N ALA A 8 39.37 7.89 13.74
CA ALA A 8 38.16 7.33 14.35
C ALA A 8 36.94 8.05 13.74
N GLY A 9 36.06 7.26 13.14
CA GLY A 9 35.01 7.71 12.24
C GLY A 9 33.95 8.57 12.92
N SER A 10 33.69 9.72 12.31
CA SER A 10 32.43 10.43 12.42
C SER A 10 31.33 9.51 11.89
N THR A 11 30.56 8.90 12.78
CA THR A 11 29.27 8.31 12.46
C THR A 11 28.36 9.40 11.91
N HIS A 12 28.41 9.61 10.60
CA HIS A 12 27.30 10.19 9.88
C HIS A 12 26.12 9.24 10.07
N VAL A 13 25.20 9.62 10.95
CA VAL A 13 23.81 9.21 10.83
C VAL A 13 23.33 9.71 9.47
N VAL A 14 23.44 8.84 8.46
CA VAL A 14 22.86 9.05 7.14
C VAL A 14 21.35 9.01 7.35
N GLY A 15 20.80 10.20 7.65
CA GLY A 15 19.38 10.46 7.63
C GLY A 15 18.81 10.12 6.27
N ALA A 16 17.51 9.86 6.24
CA ALA A 16 16.71 9.38 5.11
C ALA A 16 16.61 10.35 3.91
N GLU A 17 17.65 11.13 3.62
CA GLU A 17 17.80 12.13 2.55
C GLU A 17 18.19 11.51 1.20
N GLY A 18 17.84 10.24 0.94
CA GLY A 18 18.30 9.55 -0.26
C GLY A 18 17.64 8.21 -0.52
N LEU A 19 16.31 8.12 -0.47
CA LEU A 19 15.65 6.99 -1.11
C LEU A 19 15.77 7.16 -2.62
N ASP A 20 16.52 6.27 -3.25
CA ASP A 20 16.58 6.18 -4.70
C ASP A 20 15.14 6.23 -5.30
N PRO A 21 14.94 6.83 -6.48
CA PRO A 21 13.61 7.00 -7.05
C PRO A 21 12.82 5.68 -7.16
N VAL A 22 13.52 4.57 -7.43
CA VAL A 22 12.94 3.24 -7.58
C VAL A 22 12.33 2.74 -6.26
N ARG A 23 13.04 2.86 -5.14
CA ARG A 23 12.58 2.48 -3.81
C ARG A 23 11.38 3.31 -3.38
N ARG A 24 11.36 4.61 -3.70
CA ARG A 24 10.19 5.47 -3.41
C ARG A 24 8.96 4.99 -4.18
N ASP A 25 9.13 4.66 -5.46
CA ASP A 25 8.02 4.18 -6.28
C ASP A 25 7.54 2.80 -5.85
N LEU A 26 8.45 1.89 -5.47
CA LEU A 26 8.07 0.59 -4.89
C LEU A 26 7.32 0.75 -3.56
N GLN A 27 7.76 1.66 -2.68
CA GLN A 27 7.03 1.95 -1.44
C GLN A 27 5.63 2.52 -1.70
N ARG A 28 5.49 3.41 -2.70
CA ARG A 28 4.19 3.94 -3.12
C ARG A 28 3.30 2.84 -3.67
N LEU A 29 3.84 1.96 -4.52
CA LEU A 29 3.10 0.84 -5.07
C LEU A 29 2.64 -0.13 -3.98
N ARG A 30 3.48 -0.36 -2.97
CA ARG A 30 3.11 -1.19 -1.81
C ARG A 30 1.98 -0.58 -1.00
N LYS A 31 2.06 0.73 -0.71
CA LYS A 31 0.98 1.47 -0.04
C LYS A 31 -0.32 1.46 -0.85
N ALA A 32 -0.23 1.63 -2.17
CA ALA A 32 -1.39 1.59 -3.04
C ALA A 32 -2.04 0.20 -3.08
N SER A 33 -1.23 -0.87 -3.09
CA SER A 33 -1.70 -2.25 -3.03
C SER A 33 -2.43 -2.52 -1.70
N ALA A 34 -1.87 -2.06 -0.59
CA ALA A 34 -2.48 -2.15 0.74
C ALA A 34 -3.82 -1.40 0.80
N ALA A 35 -3.87 -0.19 0.26
CA ALA A 35 -5.09 0.61 0.18
C ALA A 35 -6.17 -0.06 -0.68
N ALA A 36 -5.78 -0.65 -1.82
CA ALA A 36 -6.70 -1.36 -2.70
C ALA A 36 -7.30 -2.61 -2.04
N VAL A 37 -6.48 -3.41 -1.35
CA VAL A 37 -6.98 -4.55 -0.56
C VAL A 37 -7.90 -4.09 0.56
N GLY A 38 -7.53 -3.01 1.27
CA GLY A 38 -8.39 -2.39 2.27
C GLY A 38 -9.77 -2.04 1.72
N SER A 39 -9.83 -1.17 0.71
CA SER A 39 -11.09 -0.65 0.19
C SER A 39 -11.93 -1.69 -0.54
N VAL A 40 -11.29 -2.54 -1.36
CA VAL A 40 -12.02 -3.48 -2.23
C VAL A 40 -12.36 -4.76 -1.47
N PHE A 41 -11.39 -5.43 -0.87
CA PHE A 41 -11.63 -6.71 -0.23
C PHE A 41 -12.31 -6.53 1.13
N PHE A 42 -11.67 -5.81 2.06
CA PHE A 42 -12.22 -5.64 3.41
C PHE A 42 -13.46 -4.74 3.42
N GLY A 43 -13.50 -3.69 2.60
CA GLY A 43 -14.69 -2.86 2.44
C GLY A 43 -15.91 -3.64 1.93
N THR A 44 -15.71 -4.56 0.99
CA THR A 44 -16.81 -5.43 0.50
C THR A 44 -17.21 -6.46 1.55
N LEU A 45 -16.25 -7.04 2.27
CA LEU A 45 -16.51 -8.01 3.33
C LEU A 45 -17.37 -7.38 4.44
N LEU A 46 -16.94 -6.23 4.98
CA LEU A 46 -17.65 -5.54 6.05
C LEU A 46 -19.06 -5.10 5.62
N ARG A 47 -19.18 -4.57 4.40
CA ARG A 47 -20.48 -4.25 3.79
C ARG A 47 -21.39 -5.47 3.71
N THR A 48 -20.85 -6.61 3.28
CA THR A 48 -21.61 -7.87 3.17
C THR A 48 -22.05 -8.37 4.55
N MET A 49 -21.17 -8.30 5.55
CA MET A 49 -21.50 -8.65 6.93
C MET A 49 -22.63 -7.77 7.48
N ARG A 50 -22.56 -6.45 7.29
CA ARG A 50 -23.61 -5.50 7.70
C ARG A 50 -24.96 -5.76 7.04
N ASN A 51 -24.93 -6.18 5.77
CA ASN A 51 -26.14 -6.46 4.99
C ASN A 51 -26.66 -7.89 5.19
N SER A 52 -25.94 -8.76 5.92
CA SER A 52 -26.37 -10.12 6.19
C SER A 52 -27.57 -10.16 7.15
N ARG A 53 -28.42 -11.20 7.03
CA ARG A 53 -29.71 -11.34 7.75
C ARG A 53 -29.59 -11.60 9.26
N LEU A 54 -28.47 -11.23 9.90
CA LEU A 54 -28.30 -11.30 11.35
C LEU A 54 -29.04 -10.17 12.09
N LYS A 55 -29.67 -9.23 11.37
CA LYS A 55 -30.53 -8.19 11.94
C LYS A 55 -31.85 -8.83 12.43
N GLY A 56 -31.96 -9.05 13.74
CA GLY A 56 -33.20 -9.47 14.39
C GLY A 56 -34.33 -8.44 14.24
N THR A 57 -35.57 -8.83 14.56
CA THR A 57 -36.77 -7.99 14.43
C THR A 57 -36.82 -6.77 15.36
N PHE A 58 -35.92 -6.69 16.34
CA PHE A 58 -35.83 -5.62 17.33
C PHE A 58 -34.35 -5.21 17.49
N GLY A 59 -34.07 -3.90 17.65
CA GLY A 59 -32.73 -3.40 17.97
C GLY A 59 -31.94 -2.69 16.85
N HIS A 60 -32.58 -2.32 15.75
CA HIS A 60 -31.99 -1.48 14.69
C HIS A 60 -32.25 0.01 14.93
N GLY A 61 -31.19 0.81 14.99
CA GLY A 61 -31.11 2.27 15.15
C GLY A 61 -31.43 3.09 13.88
N GLY A 62 -32.14 2.48 12.93
CA GLY A 62 -32.65 3.15 11.73
C GLY A 62 -31.55 3.69 10.80
N ARG A 63 -31.91 4.70 9.99
CA ARG A 63 -31.01 5.26 8.97
C ARG A 63 -29.75 5.92 9.53
N GLY A 64 -29.80 6.41 10.77
CA GLY A 64 -28.63 6.97 11.44
C GLY A 64 -27.57 5.90 11.68
N GLU A 65 -27.96 4.77 12.26
CA GLU A 65 -27.05 3.63 12.46
C GLU A 65 -26.45 3.13 11.14
N ASP A 66 -27.25 3.01 10.08
CA ASP A 66 -26.75 2.51 8.78
C ASP A 66 -25.64 3.40 8.19
N VAL A 67 -25.77 4.73 8.33
CA VAL A 67 -24.77 5.69 7.85
C VAL A 67 -23.49 5.63 8.69
N PHE A 68 -23.61 5.65 10.01
CA PHE A 68 -22.45 5.56 10.90
C PHE A 68 -21.75 4.20 10.78
N ALA A 69 -22.49 3.11 10.60
CA ALA A 69 -21.94 1.79 10.33
C ALA A 69 -21.17 1.77 9.00
N ALA A 70 -21.68 2.41 7.94
CA ALA A 70 -20.96 2.52 6.67
C ALA A 70 -19.65 3.32 6.78
N GLN A 71 -19.65 4.40 7.56
CA GLN A 71 -18.43 5.17 7.82
C GLN A 71 -17.42 4.38 8.66
N LEU A 72 -17.91 3.67 9.69
CA LEU A 72 -17.08 2.79 10.51
C LEU A 72 -16.45 1.67 9.68
N ASP A 73 -17.24 1.03 8.80
CA ASP A 73 -16.75 0.00 7.88
C ASP A 73 -15.60 0.52 7.02
N GLN A 74 -15.72 1.74 6.50
CA GLN A 74 -14.67 2.36 5.70
C GLN A 74 -13.38 2.57 6.51
N LEU A 75 -13.49 3.11 7.73
CA LEU A 75 -12.33 3.31 8.60
C LEU A 75 -11.67 2.00 9.00
N LEU A 76 -12.46 0.96 9.29
CA LEU A 76 -11.97 -0.38 9.61
C LEU A 76 -11.27 -1.00 8.40
N ALA A 77 -11.88 -0.94 7.22
CA ALA A 77 -11.31 -1.45 5.98
C ALA A 77 -9.94 -0.81 5.67
N GLU A 78 -9.83 0.52 5.82
CA GLU A 78 -8.57 1.23 5.65
C GLU A 78 -7.53 0.82 6.70
N ARG A 79 -7.94 0.72 7.97
CA ARG A 79 -7.03 0.38 9.07
C ARG A 79 -6.52 -1.05 8.94
N ILE A 80 -7.39 -1.99 8.60
CA ILE A 80 -7.02 -3.39 8.34
C ILE A 80 -6.06 -3.47 7.15
N GLY A 81 -6.39 -2.79 6.04
CA GLY A 81 -5.54 -2.76 4.84
C GLY A 81 -4.16 -2.18 5.10
N ARG A 82 -4.03 -1.13 5.94
CA ARG A 82 -2.74 -0.52 6.29
C ARG A 82 -1.96 -1.28 7.36
N ALA A 83 -2.63 -1.82 8.37
CA ALA A 83 -1.99 -2.48 9.50
C ALA A 83 -1.58 -3.92 9.20
N THR A 84 -2.29 -4.59 8.30
CA THR A 84 -2.08 -6.01 8.02
C THR A 84 -1.31 -6.16 6.72
N ASN A 85 -0.06 -6.62 6.82
CA ASN A 85 0.70 -7.03 5.65
C ASN A 85 0.18 -8.41 5.19
N THR A 86 -1.00 -8.43 4.58
CA THR A 86 -1.69 -9.67 4.17
C THR A 86 -0.98 -10.34 3.00
N GLY A 87 -1.10 -11.67 2.90
CA GLY A 87 -0.65 -12.38 1.69
C GLY A 87 -1.30 -11.87 0.40
N LEU A 88 -2.55 -11.40 0.48
CA LEU A 88 -3.27 -10.81 -0.65
C LEU A 88 -2.63 -9.50 -1.13
N GLN A 89 -2.20 -8.65 -0.19
CA GLN A 89 -1.46 -7.42 -0.52
C GLN A 89 -0.15 -7.75 -1.25
N GLU A 90 0.60 -8.75 -0.79
CA GLU A 90 1.87 -9.12 -1.41
C GLU A 90 1.68 -9.66 -2.83
N VAL A 91 0.70 -10.54 -3.02
CA VAL A 91 0.35 -11.08 -4.34
C VAL A 91 -0.04 -9.95 -5.31
N LEU A 92 -0.86 -8.99 -4.85
CA LEU A 92 -1.26 -7.85 -5.66
C LEU A 92 -0.06 -6.95 -5.99
N PHE A 93 0.77 -6.64 -5.00
CA PHE A 93 2.00 -5.86 -5.18
C PHE A 93 2.92 -6.51 -6.22
N ASP A 94 3.20 -7.80 -6.08
CA ASP A 94 4.07 -8.54 -7.00
C ASP A 94 3.51 -8.57 -8.43
N ARG A 95 2.19 -8.72 -8.56
CA ARG A 95 1.54 -8.67 -9.88
C ARG A 95 1.69 -7.30 -10.52
N LEU A 96 1.43 -6.22 -9.78
CA LEU A 96 1.51 -4.85 -10.28
C LEU A 96 2.95 -4.43 -10.60
N LYS A 97 3.91 -4.84 -9.76
CA LYS A 97 5.34 -4.59 -9.98
C LYS A 97 5.79 -5.20 -11.31
N ARG A 98 5.47 -6.48 -11.55
CA ARG A 98 5.78 -7.16 -12.82
C ARG A 98 5.15 -6.44 -14.01
N GLN A 99 3.90 -5.98 -13.87
CA GLN A 99 3.24 -5.23 -14.94
C GLN A 99 3.93 -3.89 -15.24
N GLN A 100 4.38 -3.14 -14.24
CA GLN A 100 5.17 -1.92 -14.45
C GLN A 100 6.50 -2.20 -15.18
N GLU A 101 7.18 -3.30 -14.84
CA GLU A 101 8.41 -3.70 -15.52
C GLU A 101 8.17 -4.01 -17.01
N VAL A 102 7.05 -4.66 -17.34
CA VAL A 102 6.67 -4.93 -18.74
C VAL A 102 6.35 -3.62 -19.49
N ILE A 103 5.56 -2.73 -18.88
CA ILE A 103 5.17 -1.45 -19.49
C ILE A 103 6.40 -0.54 -19.71
N SER A 104 7.30 -0.46 -18.73
CA SER A 104 8.51 0.34 -18.85
C SER A 104 9.47 -0.18 -19.93
N ARG A 105 9.62 -1.51 -20.06
CA ARG A 105 10.38 -2.12 -21.16
C ARG A 105 9.76 -1.83 -22.52
N ALA A 106 8.44 -1.97 -22.66
CA ALA A 106 7.74 -1.67 -23.90
C ALA A 106 7.86 -0.18 -24.29
N ARG A 107 7.86 0.72 -23.31
CA ARG A 107 8.07 2.16 -23.52
C ARG A 107 9.50 2.47 -23.97
N ALA A 108 10.52 1.90 -23.32
CA ALA A 108 11.92 2.08 -23.70
C ALA A 108 12.21 1.55 -25.12
N ALA A 109 11.58 0.45 -25.53
CA ALA A 109 11.71 -0.09 -26.88
C ALA A 109 11.12 0.83 -27.96
N ARG A 110 10.06 1.61 -27.64
CA ARG A 110 9.49 2.61 -28.56
C ARG A 110 10.37 3.84 -28.69
N GLU A 111 10.96 4.30 -27.59
CA GLU A 111 11.85 5.46 -27.56
C GLU A 111 13.20 5.19 -28.27
N GLN A 112 13.62 3.93 -28.41
CA GLN A 112 14.84 3.54 -29.15
C GLN A 112 14.60 3.28 -30.65
N GLY A 113 13.35 3.13 -31.08
CA GLY A 113 12.99 2.94 -32.50
C GLY A 113 12.79 4.25 -33.28
N GLU A 114 12.94 5.41 -32.63
CA GLU A 114 12.66 6.72 -33.20
C GLU A 114 13.94 7.57 -33.20
N LYS A 115 14.86 7.26 -34.11
CA LYS A 115 15.92 8.19 -34.49
C LYS A 115 16.23 8.04 -36.00
N PRO A 116 15.82 8.99 -36.85
CA PRO A 116 16.36 9.11 -38.21
C PRO A 116 17.80 9.64 -38.18
#